data_AF-A0A3D3P0X1-F1
#
_entry.id   AF-A0A3D3P0X1-F1
#
_cell.length_a   1.000
_cell.length_b   1.000
_cell.length_c   1.000
_cell.angle_alpha   90.00
_cell.angle_beta   90.00
_cell.angle_gamma   90.00
#
_symmetry.space_group_name_H-M   'P 1'
#
loop_
_entity.id
_entity.type
_entity.pdbx_description
1 polymer ?
#
loop_
_entity_poly.entity_id
_entity_poly.type
_entity_poly.pdbx_seq_one_letter_code
_entity_poly.pdbx_strand_id
1 'polypeptide(L)'
;MKKNPAPGGKGVRVLAVAEDSPARAAGLRDGDILLSLDDDTLSQFSQVSQLISKRQPGEIVAVKYLRDGRERACKVRLASRSKVLNNWEGEDFANGGISLRTDSFEKILQHDLPLGPADMGGPLLDLSGRPLGINIARVDRITTFALPAAVFWPLVKGWIEADRHPPKALPAR
;
A
#
# COMPACT_ATOMS: atom_id res chain seq x y z
N MET A 1 15.27 11.18 -21.06
CA MET A 1 14.47 11.56 -19.87
C MET A 1 14.18 13.05 -19.93
N LYS A 2 12.93 13.46 -20.17
CA LYS A 2 12.57 14.88 -20.37
C LYS A 2 12.48 15.59 -19.01
N LYS A 3 13.30 16.63 -18.80
CA LYS A 3 13.20 17.55 -17.66
C LYS A 3 11.87 18.30 -17.77
N ASN A 4 11.02 18.24 -16.73
CA ASN A 4 9.75 18.96 -16.72
C ASN A 4 9.65 19.86 -15.48
N PRO A 5 10.46 20.94 -15.40
CA PRO A 5 10.39 21.88 -14.29
C PRO A 5 9.08 22.66 -14.29
N ALA A 6 8.58 23.01 -13.11
CA ALA A 6 7.44 23.90 -12.94
C ALA A 6 7.74 25.32 -13.47
N PRO A 7 6.72 26.11 -13.88
CA PRO A 7 6.90 27.51 -14.25
C PRO A 7 7.35 28.26 -13.00
N GLY A 8 8.57 28.81 -13.01
CA GLY A 8 9.19 29.47 -11.84
C GLY A 8 10.30 28.67 -11.15
N GLY A 9 10.66 27.47 -11.65
CA GLY A 9 11.88 26.77 -11.25
C GLY A 9 11.86 26.12 -9.85
N LYS A 10 10.71 26.10 -9.17
CA LYS A 10 10.53 25.45 -7.87
C LYS A 10 9.41 24.43 -7.96
N GLY A 11 9.68 23.18 -7.55
CA GLY A 11 8.70 22.11 -7.54
C GLY A 11 8.70 21.16 -8.74
N VAL A 12 8.01 20.04 -8.57
CA VAL A 12 7.91 18.94 -9.54
C VAL A 12 6.48 18.85 -10.05
N ARG A 13 6.29 18.99 -11.37
CA ARG A 13 4.96 18.91 -11.97
C ARG A 13 4.48 17.47 -12.09
N VAL A 14 3.26 17.22 -11.63
CA VAL A 14 2.51 15.98 -11.82
C VAL A 14 1.93 15.98 -13.24
N LEU A 15 2.38 15.05 -14.07
CA LEU A 15 1.90 14.90 -15.43
C LEU A 15 0.57 14.16 -15.49
N ALA A 16 0.48 13.06 -14.74
CA ALA A 16 -0.69 12.20 -14.68
C ALA A 16 -0.70 11.47 -13.33
N VAL A 17 -1.90 11.21 -12.83
CA VAL A 17 -2.17 10.45 -11.63
C VAL A 17 -3.05 9.26 -12.01
N ALA A 18 -2.60 8.03 -11.77
CA ALA A 18 -3.44 6.85 -12.06
C ALA A 18 -4.69 6.84 -11.17
N GLU A 19 -5.84 6.39 -11.71
CA GLU A 19 -7.14 6.45 -11.03
C GLU A 19 -7.15 5.66 -9.72
N ASP A 20 -6.53 4.48 -9.68
CA ASP A 20 -6.43 3.64 -8.47
C ASP A 20 -5.11 3.83 -7.71
N SER A 21 -4.54 5.03 -7.73
CA SER A 21 -3.28 5.32 -7.03
C SER A 21 -3.49 5.95 -5.64
N PRO A 22 -2.52 5.78 -4.71
CA PRO A 22 -2.57 6.48 -3.44
C PRO A 22 -2.53 8.00 -3.58
N ALA A 23 -1.91 8.51 -4.65
CA ALA A 23 -1.91 9.93 -4.99
C ALA A 23 -3.33 10.42 -5.34
N ARG A 24 -4.10 9.65 -6.12
CA ARG A 24 -5.51 9.97 -6.44
C ARG A 24 -6.39 9.94 -5.19
N ALA A 25 -6.24 8.90 -4.36
CA ALA A 25 -6.97 8.77 -3.09
C ALA A 25 -6.70 9.95 -2.13
N ALA A 26 -5.47 10.48 -2.14
CA ALA A 26 -5.08 11.66 -1.38
C ALA A 26 -5.52 12.99 -2.03
N GLY A 27 -6.19 12.95 -3.18
CA GLY A 27 -6.74 14.12 -3.86
C GLY A 27 -5.76 14.87 -4.76
N LEU A 28 -4.58 14.31 -5.05
CA LEU A 28 -3.68 14.85 -6.07
C LEU A 28 -4.28 14.66 -7.47
N ARG A 29 -3.96 15.59 -8.36
CA ARG A 29 -4.49 15.66 -9.72
C ARG A 29 -3.39 15.99 -10.71
N ASP A 30 -3.68 15.67 -11.96
CA ASP A 30 -2.87 16.05 -13.10
C ASP A 30 -2.72 17.58 -13.15
N GLY A 31 -1.50 18.05 -13.38
CA GLY A 31 -1.17 19.47 -13.38
C GLY A 31 -0.76 20.06 -12.02
N ASP A 32 -0.89 19.32 -10.91
CA ASP A 32 -0.37 19.76 -9.62
C ASP A 32 1.15 19.98 -9.66
N ILE A 33 1.66 20.95 -8.89
CA ILE A 33 3.09 21.16 -8.71
C ILE A 33 3.46 20.82 -7.27
N LEU A 34 4.21 19.74 -7.08
CA LEU A 34 4.69 19.31 -5.77
C LEU A 34 5.81 20.24 -5.29
N LEU A 35 5.66 20.82 -4.11
CA LEU A 35 6.59 21.77 -3.50
C LEU A 35 7.46 21.10 -2.43
N SER A 36 6.86 20.24 -1.60
CA SER A 36 7.61 19.48 -0.58
C SER A 36 6.97 18.13 -0.29
N LEU A 37 7.81 17.19 0.17
CA LEU A 37 7.40 15.95 0.82
C LEU A 37 7.93 15.99 2.25
N ASP A 38 7.03 15.91 3.23
CA ASP A 38 7.29 16.21 4.62
C ASP A 38 7.99 17.58 4.75
N ASP A 39 9.19 17.58 5.32
CA ASP A 39 10.04 18.76 5.51
C ASP A 39 11.03 18.97 4.35
N ASP A 40 11.10 18.04 3.38
CA ASP A 40 12.03 18.08 2.26
C ASP A 40 11.45 18.85 1.07
N THR A 41 12.10 19.95 0.69
CA THR A 41 11.70 20.75 -0.47
C THR A 41 12.09 20.06 -1.78
N LEU A 42 11.14 19.99 -2.71
CA LEU A 42 11.31 19.38 -4.01
C LEU A 42 11.68 20.43 -5.06
N SER A 43 12.82 20.25 -5.70
CA SER A 43 13.25 21.04 -6.86
C SER A 43 13.33 20.19 -8.13
N GLN A 44 13.53 18.88 -7.98
CA GLN A 44 13.73 17.97 -9.10
C GLN A 44 12.99 16.63 -8.89
N PHE A 45 12.55 16.02 -9.99
CA PHE A 45 11.87 14.72 -9.97
C PHE A 45 12.72 13.60 -9.34
N SER A 46 14.04 13.64 -9.50
CA SER A 46 14.97 12.67 -8.89
C SER A 46 14.83 12.62 -7.37
N GLN A 47 14.60 13.76 -6.72
CA GLN A 47 14.43 13.86 -5.27
C GLN A 47 13.14 13.18 -4.80
N VAL A 48 12.05 13.29 -5.58
CA VAL A 48 10.78 12.59 -5.29
C VAL A 48 11.01 11.09 -5.21
N SER A 49 11.68 10.52 -6.23
CA SER A 49 11.96 9.09 -6.25
C SER A 49 12.89 8.67 -5.12
N GLN A 50 13.95 9.44 -4.84
CA GLN A 50 14.89 9.12 -3.76
C GLN A 50 14.25 9.18 -2.37
N LEU A 51 13.39 10.17 -2.11
CA LEU A 51 12.70 10.31 -0.84
C LEU A 51 11.69 9.19 -0.63
N ILE A 52 10.88 8.87 -1.65
CA ILE A 52 9.91 7.77 -1.57
C ILE A 52 10.61 6.42 -1.44
N SER A 53 11.73 6.20 -2.14
CA SER A 53 12.48 4.94 -2.08
C SER A 53 13.10 4.62 -0.71
N LYS A 54 13.28 5.63 0.15
CA LYS A 54 13.78 5.44 1.52
C LYS A 54 12.68 5.13 2.53
N ARG A 55 11.42 5.19 2.12
CA ARG A 55 10.24 5.03 2.97
C ARG A 55 9.60 3.67 2.73
N GLN A 56 8.94 3.14 3.75
CA GLN A 56 8.22 1.88 3.64
C GLN A 56 6.81 2.10 3.06
N PRO A 57 6.30 1.14 2.27
CA PRO A 57 4.88 1.09 1.96
C PRO A 57 4.04 1.13 3.25
N GLY A 58 2.90 1.80 3.21
CA GLY A 58 2.03 2.05 4.37
C GLY A 58 2.36 3.33 5.15
N GLU A 59 3.56 3.89 5.02
CA GLU A 59 3.90 5.18 5.64
C GLU A 59 3.07 6.32 5.07
N ILE A 60 2.75 7.32 5.90
CA ILE A 60 2.03 8.52 5.49
C ILE A 60 3.03 9.65 5.30
N VAL A 61 3.05 10.22 4.10
CA VAL A 61 3.88 11.37 3.74
C VAL A 61 3.00 12.60 3.57
N ALA A 62 3.38 13.71 4.19
CA ALA A 62 2.72 14.99 3.98
C ALA A 62 3.22 15.62 2.67
N VAL A 63 2.32 15.96 1.76
CA VAL A 63 2.66 16.51 0.45
C VAL A 63 2.12 17.92 0.36
N LYS A 64 3.01 18.91 0.20
CA LYS A 64 2.61 20.27 -0.16
C LYS A 64 2.64 20.44 -1.66
N TYR A 65 1.56 20.96 -2.23
CA TYR A 65 1.41 21.13 -3.67
C TYR A 65 0.70 22.44 -4.01
N LEU A 66 0.96 22.95 -5.21
CA LEU A 66 0.33 24.12 -5.78
C LEU A 66 -0.71 23.67 -6.82
N ARG A 67 -1.94 24.17 -6.68
CA ARG A 67 -3.02 24.00 -7.66
C ARG A 67 -3.73 25.32 -7.87
N ASP A 68 -3.88 25.75 -9.11
CA ASP A 68 -4.52 27.02 -9.49
C ASP A 68 -3.91 28.24 -8.75
N GLY A 69 -2.59 28.21 -8.53
CA GLY A 69 -1.86 29.28 -7.81
C GLY A 69 -2.06 29.30 -6.29
N ARG A 70 -2.77 28.33 -5.70
CA ARG A 70 -2.94 28.20 -4.25
C ARG A 70 -2.20 27.00 -3.70
N GLU A 71 -1.44 27.21 -2.63
CA GLU A 71 -0.79 26.13 -1.90
C GLU A 71 -1.80 25.31 -1.10
N ARG A 72 -1.64 24.00 -1.14
CA ARG A 72 -2.45 23.02 -0.43
C ARG A 72 -1.55 21.93 0.13
N ALA A 73 -2.06 21.21 1.12
CA ALA A 73 -1.39 20.05 1.68
C ALA A 73 -2.35 18.86 1.68
N CYS A 74 -1.82 17.67 1.39
CA CYS A 74 -2.52 16.41 1.59
C CYS A 74 -1.60 15.39 2.28
N LYS A 75 -2.19 14.34 2.83
CA LYS A 75 -1.46 13.20 3.39
C LYS A 75 -1.61 12.03 2.42
N VAL A 76 -0.50 11.53 1.90
CA VAL A 76 -0.48 10.40 0.97
C VAL A 76 0.05 9.20 1.71
N ARG A 77 -0.75 8.12 1.77
CA ARG A 77 -0.25 6.82 2.24
C ARG A 77 0.54 6.16 1.11
N LEU A 78 1.82 5.92 1.30
CA LEU A 78 2.65 5.26 0.31
C LEU A 78 2.17 3.82 0.07
N ALA A 79 2.20 3.38 -1.17
CA ALA A 79 2.02 1.98 -1.53
C ALA A 79 3.31 1.44 -2.13
N SER A 80 3.47 0.12 -2.14
CA SER A 80 4.60 -0.53 -2.80
C SER A 80 4.78 -0.02 -4.24
N ARG A 81 6.04 0.27 -4.61
CA ARG A 81 6.41 0.72 -5.96
C ARG A 81 5.95 -0.28 -7.03
N SER A 82 5.98 -1.58 -6.70
CA SER A 82 5.48 -2.65 -7.55
C SER A 82 3.99 -2.47 -7.86
N LYS A 83 3.21 -2.01 -6.87
CA LYS A 83 1.76 -1.79 -6.97
C LYS A 83 1.38 -0.63 -7.90
N VAL A 84 2.20 0.42 -7.93
CA VAL A 84 1.95 1.62 -8.74
C VAL A 84 2.42 1.44 -10.18
N LEU A 85 3.46 0.63 -10.41
CA LEU A 85 4.01 0.39 -11.75
C LEU A 85 3.42 -0.85 -12.45
N ASN A 86 2.99 -1.88 -11.71
CA ASN A 86 2.45 -3.12 -12.30
C ASN A 86 0.95 -3.05 -12.60
N ASN A 87 0.23 -2.01 -12.15
CA ASN A 87 -1.17 -1.79 -12.52
C ASN A 87 -1.34 -1.27 -13.97
N TRP A 88 -0.33 -1.45 -14.83
CA TRP A 88 -0.43 -1.24 -16.27
C TRP A 88 -1.09 -2.48 -16.91
N GLU A 89 -2.37 -2.67 -16.58
CA GLU A 89 -3.47 -3.47 -17.18
C GLU A 89 -3.24 -4.87 -17.82
N GLY A 90 -2.04 -5.40 -18.00
CA GLY A 90 -1.81 -6.58 -18.85
C GLY A 90 -1.59 -7.91 -18.12
N GLU A 91 -0.72 -7.95 -17.12
CA GLU A 91 -0.11 -9.22 -16.68
C GLU A 91 -0.76 -9.84 -15.43
N ASP A 92 -1.35 -9.04 -14.54
CA ASP A 92 -1.87 -9.52 -13.26
C ASP A 92 -3.28 -10.15 -13.36
N PHE A 93 -4.13 -9.71 -14.30
CA PHE A 93 -5.48 -10.26 -14.49
C PHE A 93 -5.46 -11.71 -15.03
N ALA A 94 -4.56 -12.01 -15.97
CA ALA A 94 -4.42 -13.37 -16.52
C ALA A 94 -3.95 -14.40 -15.48
N ASN A 95 -3.35 -13.93 -14.37
CA ASN A 95 -2.81 -14.76 -13.30
C ASN A 95 -3.69 -14.79 -12.03
N GLY A 96 -4.90 -14.23 -12.08
CA GLY A 96 -5.85 -14.23 -10.96
C GLY A 96 -5.69 -13.08 -9.96
N GLY A 97 -4.92 -12.03 -10.29
CA GLY A 97 -4.79 -10.80 -9.51
C GLY A 97 -4.02 -10.94 -8.19
N ILE A 98 -3.67 -9.79 -7.59
CA ILE A 98 -3.02 -9.68 -6.27
C ILE A 98 -3.99 -9.12 -5.21
N SER A 99 -3.66 -9.23 -3.93
CA SER A 99 -4.52 -8.68 -2.86
C SER A 99 -4.49 -7.15 -2.77
N LEU A 100 -5.59 -6.56 -2.31
CA LEU A 100 -5.71 -5.10 -2.09
C LEU A 100 -4.69 -4.56 -1.07
N ARG A 101 -4.20 -5.39 -0.15
CA ARG A 101 -3.11 -5.07 0.78
C ARG A 101 -2.13 -6.22 0.75
N THR A 102 -0.85 -5.91 0.54
CA THR A 102 0.23 -6.91 0.38
C THR A 102 1.46 -6.57 1.22
N ASP A 103 1.39 -5.50 2.01
CA ASP A 103 2.50 -4.95 2.77
C ASP A 103 2.05 -4.47 4.16
N SER A 104 3.00 -3.89 4.90
CA SER A 104 2.77 -3.26 6.19
C SER A 104 2.20 -4.23 7.23
N PHE A 105 2.61 -5.50 7.17
CA PHE A 105 2.29 -6.51 8.17
C PHE A 105 3.48 -6.64 9.13
N GLU A 106 3.23 -6.53 10.44
CA GLU A 106 4.30 -6.59 11.45
C GLU A 106 4.97 -7.97 11.49
N LYS A 107 4.16 -9.03 11.34
CA LYS A 107 4.60 -10.43 11.35
C LYS A 107 3.83 -11.22 10.31
N ILE A 108 4.56 -12.02 9.53
CA ILE A 108 4.00 -12.89 8.48
C ILE A 108 4.68 -14.25 8.49
N LEU A 109 3.95 -15.26 8.01
CA LEU A 109 4.51 -16.47 7.42
C LEU A 109 4.41 -16.30 5.90
N GLN A 110 5.50 -16.53 5.19
CA GLN A 110 5.49 -16.57 3.73
C GLN A 110 5.38 -18.01 3.25
N HIS A 111 4.53 -18.25 2.26
CA HIS A 111 4.37 -19.54 1.58
C HIS A 111 3.99 -19.33 0.10
N ASP A 112 3.94 -20.42 -0.66
CA ASP A 112 3.82 -20.44 -2.13
C ASP A 112 2.59 -21.20 -2.64
N LEU A 113 1.55 -21.31 -1.81
CA LEU A 113 0.30 -21.93 -2.25
C LEU A 113 -0.35 -21.09 -3.36
N PRO A 114 -0.93 -21.73 -4.40
CA PRO A 114 -1.53 -21.05 -5.54
C PRO A 114 -2.92 -20.50 -5.20
N LEU A 115 -2.99 -19.60 -4.22
CA LEU A 115 -4.22 -18.97 -3.75
C LEU A 115 -4.49 -17.67 -4.50
N GLY A 116 -5.75 -17.41 -4.81
CA GLY A 116 -6.22 -16.14 -5.33
C GLY A 116 -6.57 -15.15 -4.22
N PRO A 117 -6.78 -13.86 -4.54
CA PRO A 117 -7.23 -12.86 -3.57
C PRO A 117 -8.54 -13.23 -2.87
N ALA A 118 -9.43 -13.99 -3.53
CA ALA A 118 -10.69 -14.46 -2.97
C ALA A 118 -10.53 -15.57 -1.91
N ASP A 119 -9.38 -16.25 -1.89
CA ASP A 119 -9.08 -17.32 -0.93
C ASP A 119 -8.45 -16.79 0.37
N MET A 120 -8.15 -15.48 0.43
CA MET A 120 -7.66 -14.83 1.65
C MET A 120 -8.72 -14.86 2.74
N GLY A 121 -8.30 -15.10 3.98
CA GLY A 121 -9.15 -15.41 5.13
C GLY A 121 -9.26 -16.90 5.41
N GLY A 122 -8.88 -17.77 4.47
CA GLY A 122 -8.77 -19.21 4.68
C GLY A 122 -7.62 -19.60 5.62
N PRO A 123 -7.72 -20.74 6.32
CA PRO A 123 -6.66 -21.22 7.21
C PRO A 123 -5.46 -21.77 6.42
N LEU A 124 -4.26 -21.53 6.93
CA LEU A 124 -3.05 -22.24 6.53
C LEU A 124 -2.83 -23.38 7.52
N LEU A 125 -2.87 -24.63 7.04
CA LEU A 125 -2.79 -25.83 7.88
C LEU A 125 -1.49 -26.60 7.63
N ASP A 126 -1.02 -27.34 8.65
CA ASP A 126 0.00 -28.37 8.46
C ASP A 126 -0.62 -29.69 7.96
N LEU A 127 0.22 -30.70 7.70
CA LEU A 127 -0.20 -32.02 7.21
C LEU A 127 -1.08 -32.80 8.19
N SER A 128 -1.13 -32.39 9.46
CA SER A 128 -2.00 -32.96 10.48
C SER A 128 -3.31 -32.19 10.64
N GLY A 129 -3.56 -31.18 9.80
CA GLY A 129 -4.74 -30.32 9.85
C GLY A 129 -4.69 -29.25 10.95
N ARG A 130 -3.53 -29.00 11.57
CA ARG A 130 -3.40 -27.97 12.62
C ARG A 130 -3.16 -26.60 11.98
N PRO A 131 -3.79 -25.52 12.49
CA PRO A 131 -3.64 -24.19 11.93
C PRO A 131 -2.27 -23.58 12.26
N LEU A 132 -1.53 -23.25 11.21
CA LEU A 132 -0.31 -22.45 11.24
C LEU A 132 -0.61 -20.95 11.16
N GLY A 133 -1.70 -20.56 10.50
CA GLY A 133 -2.09 -19.16 10.33
C GLY A 133 -3.37 -18.97 9.53
N ILE A 134 -3.63 -17.72 9.13
CA ILE A 134 -4.72 -17.33 8.22
C ILE A 134 -4.11 -16.59 7.03
N ASN A 135 -4.46 -16.97 5.80
CA ASN A 135 -3.94 -16.31 4.60
C ASN A 135 -4.47 -14.87 4.52
N ILE A 136 -3.60 -13.88 4.33
CA ILE A 136 -3.98 -12.45 4.40
C ILE A 136 -3.64 -11.67 3.13
N ALA A 137 -2.67 -12.11 2.33
CA ALA A 137 -2.32 -11.43 1.10
C ALA A 137 -1.65 -12.34 0.08
N ARG A 138 -2.11 -12.29 -1.17
CA ARG A 138 -1.35 -12.69 -2.35
C ARG A 138 -0.57 -11.49 -2.84
N VAL A 139 0.75 -11.55 -2.76
CA VAL A 139 1.65 -10.41 -3.05
C VAL A 139 2.01 -10.36 -4.53
N ASP A 140 2.27 -11.52 -5.12
CA ASP A 140 2.62 -11.71 -6.52
C ASP A 140 2.18 -13.11 -6.98
N ARG A 141 2.69 -13.60 -8.11
CA ARG A 141 2.34 -14.91 -8.67
C ARG A 141 2.70 -16.09 -7.76
N ILE A 142 3.68 -15.91 -6.89
CA ILE A 142 4.31 -16.96 -6.07
C ILE A 142 4.13 -16.66 -4.59
N THR A 143 4.29 -15.41 -4.19
CA THR A 143 4.36 -15.02 -2.78
C THR A 143 2.97 -14.85 -2.18
N THR A 144 2.66 -15.67 -1.17
CA THR A 144 1.49 -15.51 -0.31
C THR A 144 1.91 -15.33 1.14
N PHE A 145 1.24 -14.42 1.85
CA PHE A 145 1.43 -14.18 3.26
C PHE A 145 0.25 -14.73 4.06
N ALA A 146 0.58 -15.35 5.19
CA ALA A 146 -0.35 -15.73 6.23
C ALA A 146 0.00 -15.04 7.55
N LEU A 147 -1.02 -14.61 8.31
CA LEU A 147 -0.88 -14.15 9.68
C LEU A 147 -0.62 -15.37 10.57
N PRO A 148 0.53 -15.48 11.27
CA PRO A 148 0.83 -16.64 12.10
C PRO A 148 -0.19 -16.82 13.22
N ALA A 149 -0.59 -18.06 13.50
CA ALA A 149 -1.53 -18.38 14.57
C ALA A 149 -1.06 -17.84 15.92
N ALA A 150 0.25 -17.89 16.19
CA ALA A 150 0.84 -17.34 17.40
C ALA A 150 0.56 -15.83 17.62
N VAL A 151 0.29 -15.08 16.56
CA VAL A 151 0.02 -13.63 16.64
C VAL A 151 -1.41 -13.34 17.09
N PHE A 152 -2.41 -14.04 16.53
CA PHE A 152 -3.82 -13.71 16.77
C PHE A 152 -4.54 -14.68 17.72
N TRP A 153 -4.06 -15.91 17.85
CA TRP A 153 -4.75 -16.95 18.62
C TRP A 153 -4.91 -16.62 20.12
N PRO A 154 -3.92 -16.02 20.81
CA PRO A 154 -4.11 -15.59 22.20
C PRO A 154 -5.26 -14.60 22.38
N LEU A 155 -5.42 -13.67 21.43
CA LEU A 155 -6.51 -12.69 21.44
C LEU A 155 -7.87 -13.35 21.23
N VAL A 156 -7.96 -14.27 20.26
CA VAL A 156 -9.17 -15.05 19.99
C VAL A 156 -9.58 -15.88 21.19
N LYS A 157 -8.64 -16.55 21.86
CA LYS A 157 -8.93 -17.29 23.10
C LYS A 157 -9.50 -16.38 24.18
N GLY A 158 -8.89 -15.20 24.39
CA GLY A 158 -9.38 -14.25 25.38
C GLY A 158 -10.80 -13.73 25.09
N TRP A 159 -11.23 -13.69 23.82
CA TRP A 159 -12.61 -13.39 23.45
C TRP A 159 -13.56 -14.55 23.72
N ILE A 160 -13.17 -15.78 23.36
CA ILE A 160 -13.95 -16.99 23.61
C ILE A 160 -14.17 -17.19 25.12
N GLU A 161 -13.10 -17.11 25.92
CA GLU A 161 -13.15 -17.30 27.37
C GLU A 161 -13.99 -16.23 28.07
N ALA A 162 -14.03 -15.01 27.51
CA ALA A 162 -14.82 -13.92 28.02
C ALA A 162 -16.26 -13.88 27.48
N ASP A 163 -16.66 -14.85 26.62
CA ASP A 163 -17.92 -14.85 25.88
C ASP A 163 -18.20 -13.51 25.16
N ARG A 164 -17.16 -12.97 24.50
CA ARG A 164 -17.22 -11.72 23.75
C ARG A 164 -16.94 -11.95 22.28
N HIS A 165 -17.63 -11.18 21.43
CA HIS A 165 -17.30 -11.12 20.01
C HIS A 165 -16.11 -10.18 19.76
N PRO A 166 -15.32 -10.43 18.70
CA PRO A 166 -14.33 -9.47 18.23
C PRO A 166 -15.01 -8.12 17.96
N PRO A 167 -14.36 -6.99 18.29
CA PRO A 167 -14.88 -5.68 17.92
C PRO A 167 -14.96 -5.58 16.39
N LYS A 168 -16.01 -4.94 15.88
CA LYS A 168 -16.11 -4.67 14.44
C LYS A 168 -14.91 -3.84 13.99
N ALA A 169 -14.28 -4.26 12.90
CA ALA A 169 -13.21 -3.49 12.29
C ALA A 169 -13.72 -2.08 11.97
N LEU A 170 -13.04 -1.07 12.51
CA LEU A 170 -13.30 0.31 12.14
C LEU A 170 -12.78 0.53 10.72
N PRO A 171 -13.48 1.32 9.88
CA PRO A 171 -12.98 1.66 8.55
C PRO A 171 -11.60 2.31 8.68
N ALA A 172 -10.69 1.93 7.79
CA ALA A 172 -9.37 2.55 7.70
C ALA A 172 -9.56 4.06 7.47
N ARG A 173 -9.07 4.88 8.40
CA ARG A 173 -9.03 6.34 8.27
C ARG A 173 -7.93 6.78 7.32
#